data_AF-A0AAU9UAG9-F1
#
_entry.id   AF-A0AAU9UAG9-F1
#
_cell.length_a   1.000
_cell.length_b   1.000
_cell.length_c   1.000
_cell.angle_alpha   90.00
_cell.angle_beta   90.00
_cell.angle_gamma   90.00
#
_symmetry.space_group_name_H-M   'P 1'
#
loop_
_entity.id
_entity.type
_entity.pdbx_description
1 polymer ?
#
loop_
_entity_poly.entity_id
_entity_poly.type
_entity_poly.pdbx_seq_one_letter_code
_entity_poly.pdbx_strand_id
1 'polypeptide(L)'
;MALTAAEKMKRYRERIKKDPEKYEKYRKKNIERLKQRRKKISQLDEKEKTIQIDQWAKQKRQQRFKNKKQKPTAQNSKLKYLKTKCAKLSSACKKKEERIKKLLTICEKLKKRNYRFKIDAEKQIQNRERIIEKMKAREQVLEDTMKRTYKACEKRSQKTILKRLITNSKVKSYVAKVIGLTGKVKKAKPKKASLVSEELVKFYVRDDVSRCTAGKKECRTYNKEKQQIRYLLNTLQNLYKKYKNEGGKYRFTTFYKYKPFYVLTPHLGSRNTCVCVKHNNIELKFASLKKHSVLENSNIKEILALQACDLKSFECMHGKCTKCKNIPIIYNETVQLNQNVTWYQWETIVHKYSKKEGSQSTEKTTKKTVKTEKNGTITQLLRDFENDIKPFKKHYFNNIHQQEKYQYIINNLKENEAVVICDFSENYETKLSEEIQSMHFGASKSQITLHTGMVYLQELSQSFCTVSQNNMHQPPAIWAHLLPILKMIKDDFQVMTIHFYTEGPTSQTKTIFYLIDLFIQKLELECVT
;
A
#
# COMPACT_ATOMS: atom_id res chain seq x y z
N MET A 1 -59.48 -39.26 11.68
CA MET A 1 -59.12 -40.57 12.26
C MET A 1 -58.23 -40.37 13.49
N ALA A 2 -58.57 -40.99 14.61
CA ALA A 2 -57.76 -40.89 15.84
C ALA A 2 -56.41 -41.58 15.61
N LEU A 3 -55.31 -40.86 15.85
CA LEU A 3 -53.95 -41.40 15.70
C LEU A 3 -53.77 -42.62 16.62
N THR A 4 -53.18 -43.69 16.07
CA THR A 4 -52.84 -44.89 16.85
C THR A 4 -51.80 -44.54 17.93
N ALA A 5 -51.75 -45.31 19.01
CA ALA A 5 -50.78 -45.09 20.09
C ALA A 5 -49.32 -45.08 19.57
N ALA A 6 -49.01 -45.93 18.59
CA ALA A 6 -47.71 -45.99 17.94
C ALA A 6 -47.37 -44.72 17.15
N GLU A 7 -48.34 -44.17 16.41
CA GLU A 7 -48.17 -42.93 15.63
C GLU A 7 -48.04 -41.70 16.52
N LYS A 8 -48.83 -41.62 17.61
CA LYS A 8 -48.69 -40.55 18.62
C LYS A 8 -47.28 -40.53 19.21
N MET A 9 -46.74 -41.71 19.52
CA MET A 9 -45.39 -41.84 20.09
C MET A 9 -44.30 -41.50 19.08
N LYS A 10 -44.49 -41.82 17.80
CA LYS A 10 -43.57 -41.45 16.70
C LYS A 10 -43.50 -39.93 16.53
N ARG A 11 -44.65 -39.26 16.44
CA ARG A 11 -44.71 -37.79 16.32
C ARG A 11 -44.13 -37.06 17.53
N TYR A 12 -44.32 -37.59 18.74
CA TYR A 12 -43.69 -37.04 19.95
C TYR A 12 -42.15 -37.11 19.88
N ARG A 13 -41.58 -38.23 19.42
CA ARG A 13 -40.12 -38.39 19.26
C ARG A 13 -39.55 -37.47 18.18
N GLU A 14 -40.27 -37.28 17.07
CA GLU A 14 -39.87 -36.34 16.01
C GLU A 14 -39.89 -34.89 16.48
N ARG A 15 -40.86 -34.52 17.34
CA ARG A 15 -40.96 -33.18 17.93
C ARG A 15 -39.81 -32.89 18.90
N ILE A 16 -39.44 -33.86 19.73
CA ILE A 16 -38.31 -33.74 20.66
C ILE A 16 -36.98 -33.61 19.89
N LYS A 17 -36.80 -34.31 18.76
CA LYS A 17 -35.57 -34.22 17.95
C LYS A 17 -35.28 -32.84 17.36
N LYS A 18 -36.28 -31.96 17.24
CA LYS A 18 -36.10 -30.60 16.72
C LYS A 18 -35.54 -29.63 17.77
N ASP A 19 -35.59 -29.98 19.06
CA ASP A 19 -35.08 -29.20 20.19
C ASP A 19 -33.88 -29.94 20.80
N PRO A 20 -32.63 -29.47 20.58
CA PRO A 20 -31.41 -30.18 20.98
C PRO A 20 -31.34 -30.47 22.48
N GLU A 21 -31.70 -29.50 23.33
CA GLU A 21 -31.64 -29.65 24.79
C GLU A 21 -32.68 -30.65 25.31
N LYS A 22 -33.92 -30.59 24.80
CA LYS A 22 -34.96 -31.55 25.20
C LYS A 22 -34.64 -32.96 24.72
N TYR A 23 -34.04 -33.12 23.54
CA TYR A 23 -33.62 -34.43 23.02
C TYR A 23 -32.55 -35.07 23.89
N GLU A 24 -31.57 -34.30 24.34
CA GLU A 24 -30.50 -34.81 25.19
C GLU A 24 -31.01 -35.22 26.57
N LYS A 25 -31.93 -34.45 27.16
CA LYS A 25 -32.61 -34.78 28.42
C LYS A 25 -33.46 -36.06 28.29
N TYR A 26 -34.20 -36.22 27.19
CA TYR A 26 -34.96 -37.45 26.90
C TYR A 26 -34.05 -38.67 26.73
N ARG A 27 -32.93 -38.52 26.01
CA ARG A 27 -31.96 -39.60 25.78
C ARG A 27 -31.32 -40.06 27.09
N LYS A 28 -30.89 -39.14 27.96
CA LYS A 28 -30.33 -39.47 29.30
C LYS A 28 -31.33 -40.27 30.13
N LYS A 29 -32.59 -39.81 30.22
CA LYS A 29 -33.67 -40.49 30.96
C LYS A 29 -33.97 -41.90 30.43
N ASN A 30 -33.88 -42.11 29.12
CA ASN A 30 -34.14 -43.42 28.52
C ASN A 30 -32.98 -44.42 28.74
N ILE A 31 -31.73 -43.93 28.73
CA ILE A 31 -30.54 -44.73 29.08
C ILE A 31 -30.61 -45.16 30.55
N GLU A 32 -30.98 -44.26 31.44
CA GLU A 32 -31.13 -44.52 32.87
C GLU A 32 -32.22 -45.56 33.16
N ARG A 33 -33.36 -45.46 32.46
CA ARG A 33 -34.45 -46.45 32.52
C ARG A 33 -34.04 -47.83 32.02
N LEU A 34 -33.18 -47.91 31.01
CA LEU A 34 -32.63 -49.18 30.51
C LEU A 34 -31.60 -49.78 31.48
N LYS A 35 -30.77 -48.95 32.12
CA LYS A 35 -29.84 -49.37 33.17
C LYS A 35 -30.57 -49.95 34.38
N GLN A 36 -31.70 -49.35 34.80
CA GLN A 36 -32.54 -49.87 35.89
C GLN A 36 -33.19 -51.22 35.56
N ARG A 37 -33.57 -51.46 34.30
CA ARG A 37 -34.21 -52.72 33.86
C ARG A 37 -33.25 -53.89 33.66
N ARG A 38 -31.97 -53.62 33.42
CA ARG A 38 -30.93 -54.64 33.22
C ARG A 38 -29.98 -54.64 34.40
N LYS A 39 -30.40 -55.20 35.53
CA LYS A 39 -29.48 -55.60 36.60
C LYS A 39 -28.53 -56.67 36.04
N LYS A 40 -27.21 -56.50 36.23
CA LYS A 40 -26.25 -57.58 35.92
C LYS A 40 -26.51 -58.75 36.88
N ILE A 41 -26.19 -59.98 36.48
CA ILE A 41 -26.39 -61.19 37.31
C ILE A 41 -25.71 -61.05 38.69
N SER A 42 -24.61 -60.29 38.77
CA SER A 42 -23.91 -59.96 40.02
C SER A 42 -24.67 -59.03 40.98
N GLN A 43 -25.73 -58.37 40.52
CA GLN A 43 -26.53 -57.38 41.25
C GLN A 43 -27.95 -57.89 41.57
N LEU A 44 -28.22 -59.17 41.26
CA LEU A 44 -29.48 -59.83 41.58
C LEU A 44 -29.39 -60.46 42.97
N ASP A 45 -30.44 -60.26 43.77
CA ASP A 45 -30.57 -60.92 45.06
C ASP A 45 -30.78 -62.43 44.88
N GLU A 46 -30.50 -63.23 45.91
CA GLU A 46 -30.48 -64.70 45.81
C GLU A 46 -31.82 -65.27 45.33
N LYS A 47 -32.94 -64.67 45.77
CA LYS A 47 -34.29 -65.00 45.27
C LYS A 47 -34.50 -64.68 43.78
N GLU A 48 -33.95 -63.57 43.29
CA GLU A 48 -34.08 -63.17 41.89
C GLU A 48 -33.27 -64.10 40.96
N LYS A 49 -32.12 -64.59 41.42
CA LYS A 49 -31.32 -65.60 40.70
C LYS A 49 -32.07 -66.92 40.56
N THR A 50 -32.73 -67.39 41.62
CA THR A 50 -33.50 -68.65 41.60
C THR A 50 -34.66 -68.59 40.61
N ILE A 51 -35.37 -67.46 40.52
CA ILE A 51 -36.46 -67.27 39.55
C ILE A 51 -35.95 -67.33 38.10
N GLN A 52 -34.81 -66.71 37.81
CA GLN A 52 -34.21 -66.77 36.47
C GLN A 52 -33.76 -68.20 36.12
N ILE A 53 -33.20 -68.93 37.07
CA ILE A 53 -32.81 -70.33 36.88
C ILE A 53 -34.04 -71.20 36.58
N ASP A 54 -35.15 -71.02 37.30
CA ASP A 54 -36.39 -71.78 37.05
C ASP A 54 -37.02 -71.45 35.69
N GLN A 55 -37.00 -70.18 35.29
CA GLN A 55 -37.46 -69.77 33.94
C GLN A 55 -36.59 -70.39 32.85
N TRP A 56 -35.27 -70.40 33.02
CA TRP A 56 -34.35 -71.02 32.10
C TRP A 56 -34.53 -72.55 32.03
N ALA A 57 -34.74 -73.21 33.18
CA ALA A 57 -35.02 -74.63 33.28
C ALA A 57 -36.34 -75.01 32.56
N LYS A 58 -37.41 -74.21 32.75
CA LYS A 58 -38.69 -74.37 32.03
C LYS A 58 -38.52 -74.26 30.52
N GLN A 59 -37.78 -73.26 30.05
CA GLN A 59 -37.49 -73.09 28.62
C GLN A 59 -36.70 -74.29 28.05
N LYS A 60 -35.68 -74.76 28.77
CA LYS A 60 -34.92 -75.97 28.39
C LYS A 60 -35.79 -77.23 28.35
N ARG A 61 -36.73 -77.39 29.29
CA ARG A 61 -37.67 -78.52 29.35
C ARG A 61 -38.62 -78.53 28.14
N GLN A 62 -39.20 -77.39 27.80
CA GLN A 62 -40.05 -77.24 26.60
C GLN A 62 -39.28 -77.54 25.32
N GLN A 63 -38.02 -77.12 25.24
CA GLN A 63 -37.16 -77.35 24.09
C GLN A 63 -36.82 -78.85 23.91
N ARG A 64 -36.53 -79.56 25.03
CA ARG A 64 -36.33 -81.01 25.01
C ARG A 64 -37.59 -81.78 24.60
N PHE A 65 -38.77 -81.35 25.05
CA PHE A 65 -40.05 -81.96 24.65
C PHE A 65 -40.34 -81.81 23.15
N LYS A 66 -40.04 -80.64 22.55
CA LYS A 66 -40.17 -80.43 21.09
C LYS A 66 -39.22 -81.31 20.29
N ASN A 67 -38.01 -81.54 20.79
CA ASN A 67 -37.03 -82.39 20.11
C ASN A 67 -37.35 -83.89 20.21
N LYS A 68 -37.99 -84.35 21.30
CA LYS A 68 -38.36 -85.77 21.48
C LYS A 68 -39.52 -86.20 20.56
N LYS A 69 -40.41 -85.27 20.15
CA LYS A 69 -41.49 -85.52 19.17
C LYS A 69 -41.05 -85.53 17.69
N GLN A 70 -39.79 -85.20 17.38
CA GLN A 70 -39.26 -85.15 16.01
C GLN A 70 -38.14 -86.16 15.75
N LYS A 71 -38.38 -87.46 15.94
CA LYS A 71 -37.56 -88.52 15.32
C LYS A 71 -38.32 -89.09 14.11
N PRO A 72 -38.03 -88.67 12.87
CA PRO A 72 -38.59 -89.30 11.68
C PRO A 72 -37.72 -90.49 11.24
N THR A 73 -38.36 -91.55 10.75
CA THR A 73 -37.73 -92.71 10.11
C THR A 73 -36.96 -92.33 8.84
N ALA A 74 -35.90 -93.08 8.52
CA ALA A 74 -34.86 -92.72 7.55
C ALA A 74 -35.38 -92.37 6.13
N GLN A 75 -36.46 -92.99 5.64
CA GLN A 75 -37.05 -92.67 4.32
C GLN A 75 -37.71 -91.27 4.27
N ASN A 76 -38.29 -90.78 5.36
CA ASN A 76 -38.90 -89.45 5.42
C ASN A 76 -37.85 -88.32 5.44
N SER A 77 -36.62 -88.60 5.89
CA SER A 77 -35.53 -87.63 5.92
C SER A 77 -34.98 -87.31 4.52
N LYS A 78 -34.84 -88.33 3.66
CA LYS A 78 -34.31 -88.18 2.29
C LYS A 78 -35.29 -87.48 1.36
N LEU A 79 -36.58 -87.81 1.45
CA LEU A 79 -37.65 -87.14 0.69
C LEU A 79 -37.83 -85.67 1.10
N LYS A 80 -37.75 -85.37 2.40
CA LYS A 80 -37.82 -83.99 2.91
C LYS A 80 -36.60 -83.16 2.47
N TYR A 81 -35.40 -83.76 2.46
CA TYR A 81 -34.18 -83.13 1.95
C TYR A 81 -34.24 -82.84 0.44
N LEU A 82 -34.70 -83.81 -0.36
CA LEU A 82 -34.88 -83.61 -1.82
C LEU A 82 -35.94 -82.55 -2.12
N LYS A 83 -37.09 -82.57 -1.44
CA LYS A 83 -38.12 -81.53 -1.58
C LYS A 83 -37.61 -80.14 -1.19
N THR A 84 -36.83 -80.02 -0.11
CA THR A 84 -36.23 -78.73 0.26
C THR A 84 -35.13 -78.28 -0.69
N LYS A 85 -34.33 -79.20 -1.25
CA LYS A 85 -33.32 -78.87 -2.27
C LYS A 85 -33.98 -78.42 -3.58
N CYS A 86 -35.02 -79.12 -4.05
CA CYS A 86 -35.82 -78.70 -5.22
C CYS A 86 -36.52 -77.36 -4.98
N ALA A 87 -37.11 -77.13 -3.80
CA ALA A 87 -37.74 -75.85 -3.47
C ALA A 87 -36.71 -74.70 -3.45
N LYS A 88 -35.52 -74.93 -2.88
CA LYS A 88 -34.42 -73.95 -2.91
C LYS A 88 -33.97 -73.65 -4.33
N LEU A 89 -33.74 -74.68 -5.16
CA LEU A 89 -33.34 -74.52 -6.56
C LEU A 89 -34.43 -73.81 -7.39
N SER A 90 -35.70 -74.18 -7.23
CA SER A 90 -36.84 -73.53 -7.87
C SER A 90 -36.94 -72.05 -7.46
N SER A 91 -36.76 -71.75 -6.16
CA SER A 91 -36.74 -70.36 -5.69
C SER A 91 -35.54 -69.56 -6.23
N ALA A 92 -34.38 -70.20 -6.42
CA ALA A 92 -33.21 -69.58 -7.01
C ALA A 92 -33.40 -69.31 -8.52
N CYS A 93 -34.02 -70.24 -9.25
CA CYS A 93 -34.42 -70.04 -10.65
C CYS A 93 -35.41 -68.89 -10.77
N LYS A 94 -36.49 -68.86 -9.97
CA LYS A 94 -37.46 -67.75 -9.98
C LYS A 94 -36.81 -66.40 -9.70
N LYS A 95 -35.88 -66.33 -8.74
CA LYS A 95 -35.11 -65.10 -8.46
C LYS A 95 -34.21 -64.69 -9.63
N LYS A 96 -33.59 -65.64 -10.33
CA LYS A 96 -32.79 -65.36 -11.53
C LYS A 96 -33.66 -64.90 -12.69
N GLU A 97 -34.82 -65.52 -12.92
CA GLU A 97 -35.81 -65.10 -13.92
C GLU A 97 -36.33 -63.68 -13.66
N GLU A 98 -36.68 -63.35 -12.41
CA GLU A 98 -37.05 -61.98 -12.04
C GLU A 98 -35.91 -60.99 -12.29
N ARG A 99 -34.66 -61.38 -12.01
CA ARG A 99 -33.49 -60.54 -12.27
C ARG A 99 -33.29 -60.32 -13.77
N ILE A 100 -33.49 -61.35 -14.60
CA ILE A 100 -33.44 -61.25 -16.07
C ILE A 100 -34.54 -60.32 -16.58
N LYS A 101 -35.79 -60.47 -16.11
CA LYS A 101 -36.90 -59.58 -16.46
C LYS A 101 -36.61 -58.11 -16.11
N LYS A 102 -36.01 -57.85 -14.93
CA LYS A 102 -35.57 -56.51 -14.51
C LYS A 102 -34.45 -55.96 -15.40
N LEU A 103 -33.49 -56.79 -15.79
CA LEU A 103 -32.40 -56.38 -16.68
C LEU A 103 -32.91 -56.08 -18.09
N LEU A 104 -33.84 -56.87 -18.62
CA LEU A 104 -34.47 -56.61 -19.92
C LEU A 104 -35.22 -55.28 -19.94
N THR A 105 -35.99 -54.97 -18.88
CA THR A 105 -36.68 -53.67 -18.76
C THR A 105 -35.69 -52.50 -18.63
N ILE A 106 -34.55 -52.67 -17.96
CA ILE A 106 -33.49 -51.67 -17.91
C ILE A 106 -32.88 -51.48 -19.31
N CYS A 107 -32.55 -52.56 -20.02
CA CYS A 107 -32.02 -52.51 -21.37
C CYS A 107 -32.95 -51.79 -22.34
N GLU A 108 -34.27 -52.04 -22.29
CA GLU A 108 -35.25 -51.32 -23.11
C GLU A 108 -35.30 -49.82 -22.78
N LYS A 109 -35.28 -49.46 -21.49
CA LYS A 109 -35.22 -48.05 -21.07
C LYS A 109 -33.96 -47.36 -21.57
N LEU A 110 -32.81 -48.03 -21.50
CA LEU A 110 -31.54 -47.52 -22.02
C LEU A 110 -31.56 -47.37 -23.54
N LYS A 111 -32.12 -48.34 -24.28
CA LYS A 111 -32.31 -48.24 -25.74
C LYS A 111 -33.15 -47.03 -26.12
N LYS A 112 -34.31 -46.84 -25.47
CA LYS A 112 -35.19 -45.66 -25.70
C LYS A 112 -34.48 -44.35 -25.36
N ARG A 113 -33.68 -44.32 -24.30
CA ARG A 113 -32.90 -43.14 -23.89
C ARG A 113 -31.81 -42.80 -24.92
N ASN A 114 -31.06 -43.80 -25.40
CA ASN A 114 -30.05 -43.61 -26.44
C ASN A 114 -30.66 -43.11 -27.75
N TYR A 115 -31.82 -43.64 -28.15
CA TYR A 115 -32.52 -43.17 -29.34
C TYR A 115 -32.91 -41.69 -29.25
N ARG A 116 -33.44 -41.25 -28.09
CA ARG A 116 -33.75 -39.83 -27.84
C ARG A 116 -32.51 -38.95 -27.89
N PHE A 117 -31.42 -39.38 -27.25
CA PHE A 117 -30.15 -38.66 -27.31
C PHE A 117 -29.61 -38.52 -28.73
N LYS A 118 -29.76 -39.56 -29.56
CA LYS A 118 -29.35 -39.50 -30.98
C LYS A 118 -30.15 -38.46 -31.76
N ILE A 119 -31.49 -38.45 -31.62
CA ILE A 119 -32.34 -37.46 -32.28
C ILE A 119 -32.03 -36.03 -31.81
N ASP A 120 -31.84 -35.83 -30.50
CA ASP A 120 -31.53 -34.51 -29.97
C ASP A 120 -30.16 -34.01 -30.46
N ALA A 121 -29.17 -34.91 -30.57
CA ALA A 121 -27.87 -34.59 -31.14
C ALA A 121 -27.98 -34.19 -32.62
N GLU A 122 -28.74 -34.94 -33.43
CA GLU A 122 -28.98 -34.63 -34.84
C GLU A 122 -29.66 -33.26 -35.02
N LYS A 123 -30.68 -32.95 -34.20
CA LYS A 123 -31.33 -31.63 -34.22
C LYS A 123 -30.37 -30.50 -33.84
N GLN A 124 -29.50 -30.72 -32.86
CA GLN A 124 -28.50 -29.73 -32.48
C GLN A 124 -27.47 -29.50 -33.60
N ILE A 125 -27.06 -30.55 -34.31
CA ILE A 125 -26.16 -30.44 -35.45
C ILE A 125 -26.82 -29.60 -36.56
N GLN A 126 -28.04 -29.93 -36.97
CA GLN A 126 -28.76 -29.17 -37.99
C GLN A 126 -28.95 -27.69 -37.62
N ASN A 127 -29.24 -27.40 -36.35
CA ASN A 127 -29.38 -26.02 -35.91
C ASN A 127 -28.03 -25.26 -35.97
N ARG A 128 -26.93 -25.92 -35.58
CA ARG A 128 -25.58 -25.34 -35.69
C ARG A 128 -25.19 -25.10 -37.15
N GLU A 129 -25.50 -26.01 -38.06
CA GLU A 129 -25.27 -25.85 -39.50
C GLU A 129 -26.00 -24.62 -40.05
N ARG A 130 -27.29 -24.45 -39.72
CA ARG A 130 -28.06 -23.25 -40.10
C ARG A 130 -27.46 -21.96 -39.55
N ILE A 131 -26.93 -21.97 -38.33
CA ILE A 131 -26.26 -20.80 -37.73
C ILE A 131 -24.96 -20.49 -38.49
N ILE A 132 -24.16 -21.52 -38.80
CA ILE A 132 -22.90 -21.37 -39.55
C ILE A 132 -23.19 -20.80 -40.93
N GLU A 133 -24.21 -21.29 -41.63
CA GLU A 133 -24.61 -20.80 -42.95
C GLU A 133 -25.00 -19.32 -42.91
N LYS A 134 -25.81 -18.92 -41.92
CA LYS A 134 -26.15 -17.50 -41.68
C LYS A 134 -24.92 -16.64 -41.38
N MET A 135 -23.96 -17.17 -40.62
CA MET A 135 -22.72 -16.46 -40.31
C MET A 135 -21.84 -16.28 -41.56
N LYS A 136 -21.69 -17.33 -42.39
CA LYS A 136 -20.98 -17.25 -43.67
C LYS A 136 -21.60 -16.24 -44.63
N ALA A 137 -22.93 -16.20 -44.73
CA ALA A 137 -23.62 -15.21 -45.54
C ALA A 137 -23.35 -13.76 -45.05
N ARG A 138 -23.37 -13.53 -43.73
CA ARG A 138 -23.03 -12.22 -43.14
C ARG A 138 -21.58 -11.83 -43.38
N GLU A 139 -20.66 -12.79 -43.26
CA GLU A 139 -19.24 -12.58 -43.54
C GLU A 139 -19.03 -12.15 -44.99
N GLN A 140 -19.65 -12.84 -45.95
CA GLN A 140 -19.56 -12.50 -47.36
C GLN A 140 -20.09 -11.08 -47.65
N VAL A 141 -21.24 -10.70 -47.11
CA VAL A 141 -21.79 -9.34 -47.24
C VAL A 141 -20.83 -8.30 -46.65
N LEU A 142 -20.22 -8.59 -45.50
CA LEU A 142 -19.27 -7.69 -44.85
C LEU A 142 -18.00 -7.52 -45.70
N GLU A 143 -17.46 -8.61 -46.24
CA GLU A 143 -16.31 -8.57 -47.15
C GLU A 143 -16.57 -7.72 -48.39
N ASP A 144 -17.71 -7.93 -49.04
CA ASP A 144 -18.07 -7.19 -50.25
C ASP A 144 -18.26 -5.70 -49.95
N THR A 145 -18.87 -5.38 -48.81
CA THR A 145 -19.02 -3.99 -48.35
C THR A 145 -17.66 -3.35 -48.06
N MET A 146 -16.74 -4.06 -47.41
CA MET A 146 -15.38 -3.59 -47.16
C MET A 146 -14.58 -3.37 -48.46
N LYS A 147 -14.71 -4.28 -49.42
CA LYS A 147 -14.06 -4.15 -50.74
C LYS A 147 -14.61 -2.95 -51.51
N ARG A 148 -15.94 -2.75 -51.51
CA ARG A 148 -16.61 -1.61 -52.17
C ARG A 148 -16.22 -0.28 -51.55
N THR A 149 -16.29 -0.16 -50.22
CA THR A 149 -15.94 1.07 -49.49
C THR A 149 -14.46 1.44 -49.67
N TYR A 150 -13.54 0.47 -49.67
CA TYR A 150 -12.13 0.72 -49.93
C TYR A 150 -11.87 1.14 -51.39
N LYS A 151 -12.57 0.55 -52.37
CA LYS A 151 -12.48 0.93 -53.79
C LYS A 151 -13.04 2.34 -54.05
N ALA A 152 -14.15 2.70 -53.42
CA ALA A 152 -14.81 4.01 -53.56
C ALA A 152 -14.01 5.17 -52.93
N CYS A 153 -13.01 4.90 -52.08
CA CYS A 153 -12.12 5.93 -51.57
C CYS A 153 -11.14 6.37 -52.67
N GLU A 154 -11.26 7.58 -53.20
CA GLU A 154 -10.33 8.10 -54.21
C GLU A 154 -9.09 8.75 -53.58
N LYS A 155 -9.25 9.44 -52.44
CA LYS A 155 -8.16 10.19 -51.80
C LYS A 155 -7.26 9.30 -50.95
N ARG A 156 -5.93 9.52 -51.05
CA ARG A 156 -4.90 8.77 -50.30
C ARG A 156 -5.02 8.92 -48.78
N SER A 157 -5.51 10.07 -48.30
CA SER A 157 -5.78 10.33 -46.88
C SER A 157 -6.88 9.41 -46.32
N GLN A 158 -7.98 9.24 -47.05
CA GLN A 158 -9.09 8.34 -46.67
C GLN A 158 -8.64 6.88 -46.60
N LYS A 159 -7.86 6.41 -47.61
CA LYS A 159 -7.23 5.08 -47.57
C LYS A 159 -6.30 4.91 -46.38
N THR A 160 -5.61 5.97 -45.95
CA THR A 160 -4.68 5.93 -44.80
C THR A 160 -5.43 5.83 -43.46
N ILE A 161 -6.55 6.53 -43.32
CA ILE A 161 -7.42 6.43 -42.13
C ILE A 161 -8.00 5.02 -42.03
N LEU A 162 -8.52 4.47 -43.12
CA LEU A 162 -9.03 3.09 -43.16
C LEU A 162 -7.95 2.08 -42.73
N LYS A 163 -6.72 2.21 -43.25
CA LYS A 163 -5.58 1.38 -42.86
C LYS A 163 -5.29 1.44 -41.37
N ARG A 164 -5.35 2.63 -40.75
CA ARG A 164 -5.11 2.79 -39.30
C ARG A 164 -6.18 2.11 -38.46
N LEU A 165 -7.45 2.26 -38.83
CA LEU A 165 -8.56 1.59 -38.15
C LEU A 165 -8.40 0.06 -38.20
N ILE A 166 -7.99 -0.47 -39.35
CA ILE A 166 -7.73 -1.91 -39.53
C ILE A 166 -6.55 -2.38 -38.68
N THR A 167 -5.46 -1.60 -38.58
CA THR A 167 -4.30 -1.99 -37.77
C THR A 167 -4.56 -2.10 -36.27
N ASN A 168 -5.59 -1.41 -35.76
CA ASN A 168 -6.01 -1.46 -34.36
C ASN A 168 -7.00 -2.59 -34.06
N SER A 169 -7.48 -3.32 -35.07
CA SER A 169 -8.39 -4.45 -34.89
C SER A 169 -7.66 -5.74 -34.50
N LYS A 170 -8.30 -6.58 -33.68
CA LYS A 170 -7.82 -7.93 -33.35
C LYS A 170 -7.73 -8.85 -34.57
N VAL A 171 -8.47 -8.56 -35.64
CA VAL A 171 -8.57 -9.39 -36.87
C VAL A 171 -7.82 -8.78 -38.06
N LYS A 172 -6.83 -7.92 -37.79
CA LYS A 172 -6.12 -7.12 -38.81
C LYS A 172 -5.56 -7.92 -39.99
N SER A 173 -5.11 -9.16 -39.78
CA SER A 173 -4.53 -10.01 -40.84
C SER A 173 -5.59 -10.46 -41.84
N TYR A 174 -6.77 -10.84 -41.36
CA TYR A 174 -7.90 -11.24 -42.20
C TYR A 174 -8.39 -10.06 -43.04
N VAL A 175 -8.67 -8.94 -42.38
CA VAL A 175 -9.20 -7.74 -43.04
C VAL A 175 -8.19 -7.20 -44.06
N ALA A 176 -6.89 -7.19 -43.74
CA ALA A 176 -5.84 -6.80 -44.68
C ALA A 176 -5.78 -7.71 -45.92
N LYS A 177 -6.04 -9.01 -45.78
CA LYS A 177 -6.11 -9.97 -46.90
C LYS A 177 -7.34 -9.71 -47.77
N VAL A 178 -8.51 -9.51 -47.17
CA VAL A 178 -9.79 -9.26 -47.88
C VAL A 178 -9.72 -8.02 -48.78
N ILE A 179 -9.03 -6.97 -48.35
CA ILE A 179 -8.89 -5.71 -49.10
C ILE A 179 -7.59 -5.61 -49.93
N GLY A 180 -6.77 -6.68 -49.98
CA GLY A 180 -5.58 -6.76 -50.83
C GLY A 180 -4.37 -5.94 -50.37
N LEU A 181 -4.19 -5.69 -49.06
CA LEU A 181 -3.00 -5.00 -48.54
C LEU A 181 -1.83 -5.97 -48.36
N THR A 182 -0.93 -6.03 -49.34
CA THR A 182 0.27 -6.88 -49.35
C THR A 182 1.51 -6.27 -48.68
N GLY A 183 1.38 -5.14 -47.96
CA GLY A 183 2.51 -4.47 -47.31
C GLY A 183 2.71 -4.87 -45.85
N LYS A 184 3.90 -5.40 -45.49
CA LYS A 184 4.30 -5.59 -44.08
C LYS A 184 4.28 -4.24 -43.35
N VAL A 185 3.37 -4.07 -42.38
CA VAL A 185 3.37 -2.92 -41.46
C VAL A 185 4.62 -3.02 -40.59
N LYS A 186 5.61 -2.13 -40.80
CA LYS A 186 6.81 -2.05 -39.95
C LYS A 186 6.35 -1.80 -38.50
N LYS A 187 6.54 -2.76 -37.60
CA LYS A 187 6.39 -2.53 -36.16
C LYS A 187 7.47 -1.54 -35.73
N ALA A 188 7.07 -0.44 -35.08
CA ALA A 188 8.02 0.40 -34.37
C ALA A 188 8.73 -0.47 -33.30
N LYS A 189 10.06 -0.55 -33.35
CA LYS A 189 10.83 -1.24 -32.32
C LYS A 189 10.56 -0.57 -30.97
N PRO A 190 10.38 -1.33 -29.87
CA PRO A 190 10.33 -0.74 -28.55
C PRO A 190 11.65 0.01 -28.28
N LYS A 191 11.56 1.26 -27.83
CA LYS A 191 12.75 2.06 -27.52
C LYS A 191 13.46 1.44 -26.32
N LYS A 192 14.70 0.97 -26.50
CA LYS A 192 15.63 0.85 -25.38
C LYS A 192 15.75 2.22 -24.71
N ALA A 193 15.81 2.25 -23.38
CA ALA A 193 16.18 3.46 -22.65
C ALA A 193 17.52 3.94 -23.22
N SER A 194 17.56 5.15 -23.77
CA SER A 194 18.79 5.73 -24.31
C SER A 194 19.68 6.19 -23.15
N LEU A 195 21.00 6.15 -23.29
CA LEU A 195 21.97 6.77 -22.35
C LEU A 195 21.56 8.20 -21.91
N VAL A 196 21.00 8.97 -22.85
CA VAL A 196 20.41 10.31 -22.61
C VAL A 196 19.36 10.32 -21.48
N SER A 197 18.59 9.24 -21.36
CA SER A 197 17.53 9.11 -20.36
C SER A 197 18.12 8.94 -18.97
N GLU A 198 19.18 8.15 -18.82
CA GLU A 198 19.80 7.88 -17.52
C GLU A 198 20.48 9.13 -16.95
N GLU A 199 21.22 9.87 -17.79
CA GLU A 199 21.87 11.13 -17.40
C GLU A 199 20.84 12.16 -16.92
N LEU A 200 19.74 12.32 -17.65
CA LEU A 200 18.68 13.25 -17.28
C LEU A 200 17.89 12.78 -16.04
N VAL A 201 17.63 11.48 -15.89
CA VAL A 201 17.01 10.92 -14.69
C VAL A 201 17.87 11.22 -13.47
N LYS A 202 19.20 11.00 -13.55
CA LYS A 202 20.14 11.33 -12.47
C LYS A 202 20.06 12.80 -12.07
N PHE A 203 19.97 13.73 -13.04
CA PHE A 203 19.78 15.15 -12.75
C PHE A 203 18.44 15.45 -12.05
N TYR A 204 17.33 14.89 -12.54
CA TYR A 204 16.01 15.15 -11.95
C TYR A 204 15.82 14.59 -10.54
N VAL A 205 16.49 13.49 -10.22
CA VAL A 205 16.40 12.82 -8.91
C VAL A 205 17.25 13.50 -7.84
N ARG A 206 18.12 14.45 -8.19
CA ARG A 206 18.88 15.22 -7.19
C ARG A 206 17.95 16.00 -6.26
N ASP A 207 18.30 16.05 -4.98
CA ASP A 207 17.48 16.67 -3.93
C ASP A 207 17.38 18.20 -4.07
N ASP A 208 18.33 18.82 -4.76
CA ASP A 208 18.34 20.25 -5.09
C ASP A 208 17.54 20.58 -6.37
N VAL A 209 17.00 19.58 -7.07
CA VAL A 209 16.17 19.71 -8.28
C VAL A 209 14.73 19.29 -7.99
N SER A 210 14.53 18.19 -7.28
CA SER A 210 13.22 17.72 -6.84
C SER A 210 13.29 17.16 -5.42
N ARG A 211 12.20 17.26 -4.66
CA ARG A 211 12.05 16.68 -3.32
C ARG A 211 11.17 15.44 -3.35
N CYS A 212 11.54 14.38 -2.64
CA CYS A 212 10.65 13.23 -2.42
C CYS A 212 9.42 13.60 -1.58
N THR A 213 8.31 12.92 -1.83
CA THR A 213 7.14 12.95 -0.95
C THR A 213 7.32 12.00 0.23
N ALA A 214 6.79 12.36 1.40
CA ALA A 214 7.00 11.60 2.63
C ALA A 214 6.07 10.39 2.78
N GLY A 215 4.89 10.40 2.14
CA GLY A 215 3.90 9.35 2.32
C GLY A 215 4.23 8.07 1.55
N LYS A 216 4.27 6.92 2.22
CA LYS A 216 4.43 5.59 1.56
C LYS A 216 3.37 5.28 0.48
N LYS A 217 2.22 5.96 0.53
CA LYS A 217 1.14 5.83 -0.47
C LYS A 217 1.26 6.85 -1.62
N GLU A 218 2.12 7.86 -1.48
CA GLU A 218 2.39 8.89 -2.49
C GLU A 218 3.37 8.37 -3.54
N CYS A 219 3.00 7.26 -4.18
CA CYS A 219 3.74 6.67 -5.29
C CYS A 219 2.97 6.84 -6.60
N ARG A 220 3.68 6.79 -7.72
CA ARG A 220 3.10 6.70 -9.06
C ARG A 220 3.56 5.42 -9.71
N THR A 221 2.65 4.77 -10.45
CA THR A 221 2.96 3.56 -11.22
C THR A 221 2.82 3.84 -12.70
N TYR A 222 3.83 3.50 -13.49
CA TYR A 222 3.79 3.56 -14.95
C TYR A 222 4.56 2.37 -15.51
N ASN A 223 4.03 1.69 -16.54
CA ASN A 223 4.62 0.49 -17.13
C ASN A 223 5.00 -0.61 -16.10
N LYS A 224 4.18 -0.79 -15.06
CA LYS A 224 4.41 -1.73 -13.94
C LYS A 224 5.60 -1.37 -13.02
N GLU A 225 6.24 -0.23 -13.23
CA GLU A 225 7.24 0.32 -12.31
C GLU A 225 6.55 1.29 -11.34
N LYS A 226 6.64 0.99 -10.05
CA LYS A 226 6.13 1.85 -8.97
C LYS A 226 7.29 2.65 -8.39
N GLN A 227 7.16 3.97 -8.38
CA GLN A 227 8.18 4.91 -7.92
C GLN A 227 7.56 5.92 -6.95
N GLN A 228 8.32 6.37 -5.96
CA GLN A 228 7.91 7.43 -5.04
C GLN A 228 7.75 8.75 -5.81
N ILE A 229 6.72 9.53 -5.52
CA ILE A 229 6.54 10.84 -6.16
C ILE A 229 7.65 11.79 -5.70
N ARG A 230 8.15 12.59 -6.64
CA ARG A 230 9.04 13.71 -6.35
C ARG A 230 8.44 15.00 -6.89
N TYR A 231 8.49 16.08 -6.13
CA TYR A 231 8.06 17.40 -6.58
C TYR A 231 9.24 18.26 -6.99
N LEU A 232 9.17 18.88 -8.15
CA LEU A 232 10.16 19.85 -8.60
C LEU A 232 10.22 21.04 -7.63
N LEU A 233 11.43 21.47 -7.29
CA LEU A 233 11.66 22.61 -6.40
C LEU A 233 11.56 23.97 -7.11
N ASN A 234 11.64 23.97 -8.45
CA ASN A 234 11.59 25.18 -9.25
C ASN A 234 10.91 24.92 -10.60
N THR A 235 10.71 25.97 -11.38
CA THR A 235 10.18 25.86 -12.74
C THR A 235 11.14 25.08 -13.63
N LEU A 236 10.60 24.34 -14.61
CA LEU A 236 11.40 23.57 -15.55
C LEU A 236 12.39 24.44 -16.35
N GLN A 237 12.04 25.71 -16.60
CA GLN A 237 12.94 26.66 -17.26
C GLN A 237 14.15 27.00 -16.39
N ASN A 238 13.94 27.28 -15.10
CA ASN A 238 15.03 27.58 -14.17
C ASN A 238 15.93 26.35 -13.93
N LEU A 239 15.31 25.17 -13.80
CA LEU A 239 16.06 23.91 -13.68
C LEU A 239 16.87 23.60 -14.94
N TYR A 240 16.35 23.93 -16.13
CA TYR A 240 17.11 23.79 -17.36
C TYR A 240 18.29 24.77 -17.45
N LYS A 241 18.13 26.03 -17.00
CA LYS A 241 19.24 26.99 -16.89
C LYS A 241 20.33 26.43 -15.97
N LYS A 242 19.94 25.86 -14.83
CA LYS A 242 20.85 25.19 -13.90
C LYS A 242 21.58 24.01 -14.57
N TYR A 243 20.84 23.11 -15.22
CA TYR A 243 21.41 22.00 -15.98
C TYR A 243 22.44 22.44 -17.03
N LYS A 244 22.15 23.54 -17.75
CA LYS A 244 23.07 24.10 -18.74
C LYS A 244 24.32 24.71 -18.12
N ASN A 245 24.19 25.42 -17.00
CA ASN A 245 25.32 25.99 -16.27
C ASN A 245 26.26 24.92 -15.71
N GLU A 246 25.75 23.73 -15.42
CA GLU A 246 26.53 22.56 -14.97
C GLU A 246 27.17 21.78 -16.15
N GLY A 247 27.12 22.30 -17.38
CA GLY A 247 27.69 21.64 -18.57
C GLY A 247 26.75 20.69 -19.30
N GLY A 248 25.44 20.77 -19.04
CA GLY A 248 24.44 19.89 -19.62
C GLY A 248 24.37 19.93 -21.15
N LYS A 249 24.41 18.77 -21.81
CA LYS A 249 24.56 18.65 -23.28
C LYS A 249 23.25 18.87 -24.06
N TYR A 250 22.12 18.42 -23.52
CA TYR A 250 20.85 18.34 -24.24
C TYR A 250 20.07 19.65 -24.34
N ARG A 251 19.24 19.79 -25.37
CA ARG A 251 18.29 20.90 -25.56
C ARG A 251 17.08 20.77 -24.62
N PHE A 252 16.36 21.88 -24.39
CA PHE A 252 15.19 21.93 -23.50
C PHE A 252 14.10 20.91 -23.85
N THR A 253 13.84 20.68 -25.15
CA THR A 253 12.85 19.70 -25.61
C THR A 253 13.20 18.27 -25.18
N THR A 254 14.48 17.91 -25.24
CA THR A 254 14.99 16.61 -24.77
C THR A 254 14.91 16.53 -23.25
N PHE A 255 15.36 17.58 -22.55
CA PHE A 255 15.29 17.70 -21.10
C PHE A 255 13.86 17.51 -20.56
N TYR A 256 12.88 18.14 -21.21
CA TYR A 256 11.47 18.01 -20.88
C TYR A 256 10.94 16.60 -21.16
N LYS A 257 11.27 16.04 -22.33
CA LYS A 257 10.78 14.74 -22.79
C LYS A 257 11.21 13.57 -21.93
N TYR A 258 12.44 13.61 -21.42
CA TYR A 258 13.00 12.56 -20.56
C TYR A 258 12.81 12.84 -19.06
N LYS A 259 11.96 13.81 -18.71
CA LYS A 259 11.55 14.01 -17.31
C LYS A 259 10.88 12.73 -16.80
N PRO A 260 11.35 12.13 -15.68
CA PRO A 260 10.75 10.92 -15.14
C PRO A 260 9.27 11.10 -14.82
N PHE A 261 8.47 10.05 -15.00
CA PHE A 261 7.02 10.11 -14.82
C PHE A 261 6.61 10.38 -13.37
N TYR A 262 7.46 10.01 -12.41
CA TYR A 262 7.26 10.21 -10.97
C TYR A 262 7.76 11.58 -10.47
N VAL A 263 8.43 12.37 -11.31
CA VAL A 263 8.83 13.75 -10.99
C VAL A 263 7.76 14.72 -11.50
N LEU A 264 7.04 15.37 -10.58
CA LEU A 264 5.86 16.19 -10.83
C LEU A 264 6.10 17.65 -10.46
N THR A 265 5.33 18.55 -11.04
CA THR A 265 5.23 19.93 -10.55
C THR A 265 4.33 19.93 -9.30
N PRO A 266 4.69 20.62 -8.21
CA PRO A 266 3.82 20.72 -7.03
C PRO A 266 2.49 21.40 -7.38
N HIS A 267 1.39 20.91 -6.79
CA HIS A 267 0.04 21.50 -6.94
C HIS A 267 -0.27 22.42 -5.75
N LEU A 268 -1.31 23.26 -5.86
CA LEU A 268 -1.73 24.16 -4.76
C LEU A 268 -2.07 23.42 -3.45
N GLY A 269 -2.58 22.19 -3.55
CA GLY A 269 -2.85 21.33 -2.38
C GLY A 269 -1.59 20.67 -1.79
N SER A 270 -0.45 20.74 -2.47
CA SER A 270 0.83 20.24 -1.96
C SER A 270 1.35 21.22 -0.92
N ARG A 271 1.23 20.87 0.37
CA ARG A 271 1.71 21.73 1.47
C ARG A 271 3.21 21.98 1.31
N ASN A 272 3.61 23.25 1.39
CA ASN A 272 5.02 23.64 1.53
C ASN A 272 5.34 23.68 3.02
N THR A 273 5.75 22.54 3.55
CA THR A 273 6.22 22.36 4.93
C THR A 273 7.75 22.53 4.99
N CYS A 274 8.28 22.78 6.19
CA CYS A 274 9.73 22.88 6.45
C CYS A 274 10.47 24.03 5.74
N VAL A 275 9.77 25.15 5.48
CA VAL A 275 10.40 26.34 4.88
C VAL A 275 11.15 27.13 5.95
N CYS A 276 12.39 27.52 5.65
CA CYS A 276 13.20 28.36 6.52
C CYS A 276 12.58 29.75 6.69
N VAL A 277 12.39 30.18 7.95
CA VAL A 277 11.86 31.50 8.31
C VAL A 277 12.66 32.63 7.66
N LYS A 278 13.99 32.55 7.63
CA LYS A 278 14.85 33.59 7.03
C LYS A 278 14.62 33.73 5.54
N HIS A 279 14.54 32.61 4.81
CA HIS A 279 14.23 32.62 3.38
C HIS A 279 12.83 33.17 3.13
N ASN A 280 11.82 32.67 3.86
CA ASN A 280 10.44 33.06 3.61
C ASN A 280 10.15 34.53 3.98
N ASN A 281 10.70 35.04 5.08
CA ASN A 281 10.49 36.42 5.49
C ASN A 281 11.05 37.41 4.46
N ILE A 282 12.25 37.15 3.93
CA ILE A 282 12.84 38.01 2.89
C ILE A 282 12.08 37.90 1.58
N GLU A 283 11.62 36.71 1.20
CA GLU A 283 10.72 36.54 0.05
C GLU A 283 9.41 37.31 0.20
N LEU A 284 8.79 37.30 1.38
CA LEU A 284 7.57 38.04 1.65
C LEU A 284 7.80 39.56 1.58
N LYS A 285 8.89 40.06 2.17
CA LYS A 285 9.27 41.48 2.09
C LYS A 285 9.61 41.89 0.66
N PHE A 286 10.40 41.10 -0.05
CA PHE A 286 10.74 41.32 -1.46
C PHE A 286 9.50 41.33 -2.36
N ALA A 287 8.56 40.41 -2.17
CA ALA A 287 7.32 40.36 -2.92
C ALA A 287 6.47 41.63 -2.70
N SER A 288 6.44 42.16 -1.47
CA SER A 288 5.76 43.43 -1.17
C SER A 288 6.48 44.61 -1.85
N LEU A 289 7.80 44.73 -1.73
CA LEU A 289 8.58 45.78 -2.40
C LEU A 289 8.42 45.75 -3.93
N LYS A 290 8.38 44.56 -4.53
CA LYS A 290 8.15 44.38 -5.97
C LYS A 290 6.72 44.75 -6.39
N LYS A 291 5.72 44.43 -5.57
CA LYS A 291 4.32 44.82 -5.81
C LYS A 291 4.15 46.34 -5.88
N HIS A 292 4.95 47.07 -5.12
CA HIS A 292 4.97 48.54 -5.10
C HIS A 292 6.00 49.15 -6.06
N SER A 293 6.56 48.37 -6.99
CA SER A 293 7.54 48.80 -8.00
C SER A 293 8.80 49.47 -7.42
N VAL A 294 9.15 49.17 -6.16
CA VAL A 294 10.33 49.72 -5.50
C VAL A 294 11.61 49.04 -6.00
N LEU A 295 11.52 47.74 -6.26
CA LEU A 295 12.62 46.91 -6.76
C LEU A 295 12.26 46.33 -8.13
N GLU A 296 13.15 46.51 -9.10
CA GLU A 296 12.98 45.99 -10.47
C GLU A 296 13.50 44.56 -10.64
N ASN A 297 14.28 44.07 -9.67
CA ASN A 297 14.88 42.73 -9.75
C ASN A 297 13.81 41.65 -9.88
N SER A 298 14.11 40.60 -10.65
CA SER A 298 13.19 39.49 -10.85
C SER A 298 13.10 38.61 -9.61
N ASN A 299 14.22 38.43 -8.90
CA ASN A 299 14.36 37.56 -7.74
C ASN A 299 15.41 38.08 -6.76
N ILE A 300 15.42 37.54 -5.54
CA ILE A 300 16.38 37.93 -4.49
C ILE A 300 17.83 37.57 -4.86
N LYS A 301 18.05 36.52 -5.66
CA LYS A 301 19.40 36.11 -6.07
C LYS A 301 20.10 37.20 -6.91
N GLU A 302 19.35 37.94 -7.72
CA GLU A 302 19.88 39.11 -8.44
C GLU A 302 20.31 40.22 -7.48
N ILE A 303 19.54 40.48 -6.43
CA ILE A 303 19.92 41.44 -5.39
C ILE A 303 21.21 40.98 -4.69
N LEU A 304 21.30 39.71 -4.33
CA LEU A 304 22.52 39.16 -3.72
C LEU A 304 23.73 39.31 -4.66
N ALA A 305 23.56 39.08 -5.96
CA ALA A 305 24.62 39.23 -6.95
C ALA A 305 25.06 40.69 -7.13
N LEU A 306 24.15 41.66 -6.96
CA LEU A 306 24.50 43.09 -6.98
C LEU A 306 25.26 43.51 -5.71
N GLN A 307 24.99 42.87 -4.58
CA GLN A 307 25.59 43.25 -3.30
C GLN A 307 26.81 42.41 -2.87
N ALA A 308 27.29 41.50 -3.72
CA ALA A 308 28.45 40.67 -3.44
C ALA A 308 29.27 40.49 -4.73
N CYS A 309 30.60 40.67 -4.65
CA CYS A 309 31.46 40.47 -5.83
C CYS A 309 31.39 39.02 -6.35
N ASP A 310 31.29 38.06 -5.43
CA ASP A 310 31.10 36.65 -5.73
C ASP A 310 30.20 36.00 -4.67
N LEU A 311 29.15 35.32 -5.13
CA LEU A 311 28.22 34.58 -4.28
C LEU A 311 28.84 33.32 -3.66
N LYS A 312 29.93 32.81 -4.24
CA LYS A 312 30.69 31.66 -3.74
C LYS A 312 31.86 32.07 -2.82
N SER A 313 32.12 33.36 -2.67
CA SER A 313 33.16 33.86 -1.77
C SER A 313 32.63 33.99 -0.35
N PHE A 314 33.28 33.28 0.59
CA PHE A 314 33.00 33.40 2.02
C PHE A 314 33.14 34.86 2.48
N GLU A 315 34.20 35.56 2.06
CA GLU A 315 34.47 36.93 2.48
C GLU A 315 33.37 37.90 2.03
N CYS A 316 32.88 37.75 0.80
CA CYS A 316 31.81 38.58 0.26
C CYS A 316 30.50 38.37 1.04
N MET A 317 30.09 37.11 1.20
CA MET A 317 28.79 36.78 1.80
C MET A 317 28.77 36.95 3.33
N HIS A 318 29.93 36.94 3.99
CA HIS A 318 30.06 37.24 5.41
C HIS A 318 30.28 38.72 5.73
N GLY A 319 30.39 39.59 4.72
CA GLY A 319 30.60 41.03 4.90
C GLY A 319 32.02 41.40 5.34
N LYS A 320 33.01 40.55 5.01
CA LYS A 320 34.45 40.79 5.26
C LYS A 320 35.18 41.38 4.05
N CYS A 321 34.61 41.26 2.86
CA CYS A 321 35.19 41.80 1.62
C CYS A 321 35.22 43.33 1.62
N THR A 322 36.37 43.92 1.37
CA THR A 322 36.56 45.38 1.32
C THR A 322 35.80 46.05 0.18
N LYS A 323 35.56 45.33 -0.92
CA LYS A 323 34.92 45.86 -2.14
C LYS A 323 33.40 45.94 -2.03
N CYS A 324 32.74 44.94 -1.44
CA CYS A 324 31.27 44.83 -1.46
C CYS A 324 30.58 45.02 -0.11
N LYS A 325 31.31 45.30 0.98
CA LYS A 325 30.74 45.41 2.33
C LYS A 325 29.63 46.47 2.46
N ASN A 326 29.77 47.58 1.73
CA ASN A 326 28.91 48.77 1.89
C ASN A 326 28.09 49.11 0.63
N ILE A 327 27.82 48.14 -0.24
CA ILE A 327 26.99 48.40 -1.44
C ILE A 327 25.52 48.61 -1.01
N PRO A 328 24.93 49.80 -1.24
CA PRO A 328 23.54 50.06 -0.90
C PRO A 328 22.59 49.30 -1.84
N ILE A 329 21.34 49.10 -1.40
CA ILE A 329 20.31 48.53 -2.27
C ILE A 329 19.81 49.64 -3.19
N ILE A 330 19.87 49.40 -4.50
CA ILE A 330 19.33 50.32 -5.49
C ILE A 330 17.82 50.09 -5.57
N TYR A 331 17.05 51.16 -5.43
CA TYR A 331 15.59 51.17 -5.55
C TYR A 331 15.14 52.32 -6.45
N ASN A 332 13.92 52.23 -6.97
CA ASN A 332 13.39 53.25 -7.86
C ASN A 332 13.02 54.52 -7.08
N GLU A 333 13.73 55.62 -7.35
CA GLU A 333 13.56 56.92 -6.69
C GLU A 333 12.22 57.60 -7.00
N THR A 334 11.51 57.17 -8.05
CA THR A 334 10.21 57.73 -8.44
C THR A 334 9.05 57.31 -7.53
N VAL A 335 9.29 56.37 -6.59
CA VAL A 335 8.25 55.83 -5.71
C VAL A 335 8.05 56.72 -4.47
N GLN A 336 6.80 56.96 -4.10
CA GLN A 336 6.46 57.68 -2.87
C GLN A 336 6.79 56.85 -1.62
N LEU A 337 7.97 57.08 -1.03
CA LEU A 337 8.50 56.31 0.10
C LEU A 337 7.66 56.39 1.40
N ASN A 338 6.76 57.38 1.50
CA ASN A 338 5.84 57.58 2.63
C ASN A 338 4.51 56.82 2.48
N GLN A 339 4.29 56.13 1.36
CA GLN A 339 3.09 55.33 1.16
C GLN A 339 3.01 54.21 2.20
N ASN A 340 1.82 54.06 2.80
CA ASN A 340 1.52 52.95 3.70
C ASN A 340 1.35 51.65 2.91
N VAL A 341 2.01 50.61 3.41
CA VAL A 341 2.03 49.27 2.82
C VAL A 341 1.84 48.21 3.89
N THR A 342 1.32 47.07 3.46
CA THR A 342 1.17 45.90 4.32
C THR A 342 2.04 44.77 3.79
N TRP A 343 2.66 44.02 4.70
CA TRP A 343 3.44 42.83 4.35
C TRP A 343 3.29 41.77 5.43
N TYR A 344 3.55 40.52 5.05
CA TYR A 344 3.56 39.42 6.00
C TYR A 344 4.98 39.07 6.43
N GLN A 345 5.12 38.61 7.67
CA GLN A 345 6.34 37.96 8.15
C GLN A 345 6.00 36.90 9.19
N TRP A 346 6.87 35.91 9.34
CA TRP A 346 6.82 34.96 10.43
C TRP A 346 7.57 35.52 11.64
N GLU A 347 6.89 35.55 12.79
CA GLU A 347 7.48 35.95 14.07
C GLU A 347 7.06 35.02 15.20
N THR A 348 7.95 34.86 16.18
CA THR A 348 7.67 34.08 17.39
C THR A 348 7.15 35.01 18.47
N ILE A 349 5.86 34.88 18.79
CA ILE A 349 5.17 35.72 19.78
C ILE A 349 5.00 34.93 21.08
N VAL A 350 5.12 35.63 22.22
CA VAL A 350 4.76 35.06 23.52
C VAL A 350 3.24 35.11 23.67
N HIS A 351 2.62 33.93 23.69
CA HIS A 351 1.21 33.74 23.91
C HIS A 351 0.95 33.39 25.38
N LYS A 352 0.26 34.27 26.10
CA LYS A 352 -0.21 34.00 27.45
C LYS A 352 -1.56 33.31 27.40
N TYR A 353 -1.74 32.23 28.14
CA TYR A 353 -3.04 31.58 28.30
C TYR A 353 -3.27 31.19 29.76
N SER A 354 -4.53 31.29 30.19
CA SER A 354 -4.95 30.88 31.53
C SER A 354 -5.34 29.41 31.52
N LYS A 355 -4.70 28.60 32.37
CA LYS A 355 -5.11 27.21 32.62
C LYS A 355 -5.81 27.16 33.98
N LYS A 356 -7.10 26.83 33.99
CA LYS A 356 -7.83 26.53 35.23
C LYS A 356 -7.46 25.12 35.69
N GLU A 357 -6.79 25.01 36.82
CA GLU A 357 -6.61 23.74 37.54
C GLU A 357 -7.40 23.88 38.85
N GLY A 358 -8.64 23.35 38.85
CA GLY A 358 -9.59 23.53 39.93
C GLY A 358 -10.12 24.97 40.03
N SER A 359 -10.17 25.51 41.25
CA SER A 359 -10.62 26.87 41.58
C SER A 359 -9.56 27.96 41.39
N GLN A 360 -8.32 27.60 41.03
CA GLN A 360 -7.25 28.56 40.75
C GLN A 360 -6.94 28.63 39.24
N SER A 361 -6.82 29.87 38.73
CA SER A 361 -6.36 30.15 37.38
C SER A 361 -4.87 30.47 37.42
N THR A 362 -4.05 29.68 36.73
CA THR A 362 -2.62 29.96 36.57
C THR A 362 -2.34 30.49 35.17
N GLU A 363 -1.65 31.63 35.07
CA GLU A 363 -1.17 32.13 33.79
C GLU A 363 0.06 31.34 33.35
N LYS A 364 -0.02 30.72 32.17
CA LYS A 364 1.11 30.06 31.52
C LYS A 364 1.49 30.83 30.26
N THR A 365 2.79 30.89 29.98
CA THR A 365 3.32 31.52 28.77
C THR A 365 3.87 30.46 27.84
N THR A 366 3.50 30.54 26.55
CA THR A 366 4.03 29.68 25.50
C THR A 366 4.52 30.52 24.33
N LYS A 367 5.53 30.05 23.61
CA LYS A 367 6.00 30.70 22.38
C LYS A 367 5.24 30.11 21.20
N LYS A 368 4.66 30.96 20.36
CA LYS A 368 3.95 30.56 19.15
C LYS A 368 4.53 31.28 17.94
N THR A 369 4.96 30.53 16.94
CA THR A 369 5.37 31.10 15.65
C THR A 369 4.13 31.31 14.79
N VAL A 370 3.88 32.55 14.40
CA VAL A 370 2.70 32.94 13.62
C VAL A 370 3.11 33.80 12.45
N LYS A 371 2.31 33.72 11.37
CA LYS A 371 2.42 34.64 10.24
C LYS A 371 1.62 35.88 10.59
N THR A 372 2.30 37.00 10.79
CA THR A 372 1.69 38.28 11.14
C THR A 372 1.68 39.23 9.96
N GLU A 373 0.59 39.98 9.83
CA GLU A 373 0.53 41.16 8.98
C GLU A 373 1.17 42.34 9.72
N LYS A 374 2.11 43.01 9.06
CA LYS A 374 2.71 44.26 9.50
C LYS A 374 2.23 45.38 8.60
N ASN A 375 2.02 46.54 9.21
CA ASN A 375 1.64 47.77 8.54
C ASN A 375 2.74 48.81 8.80
N GLY A 376 3.14 49.54 7.78
CA GLY A 376 4.18 50.55 7.88
C GLY A 376 4.36 51.29 6.56
N THR A 377 5.34 52.20 6.49
CA THR A 377 5.67 52.89 5.24
C THR A 377 6.63 52.08 4.37
N ILE A 378 6.71 52.39 3.07
CA ILE A 378 7.72 51.81 2.17
C ILE A 378 9.14 52.03 2.72
N THR A 379 9.41 53.20 3.30
CA THR A 379 10.69 53.51 3.96
C THR A 379 11.02 52.53 5.09
N GLN A 380 10.03 52.20 5.93
CA GLN A 380 10.23 51.24 7.02
C GLN A 380 10.49 49.83 6.47
N LEU A 381 9.71 49.42 5.46
CA LEU A 381 9.89 48.12 4.81
C LEU A 381 11.28 47.98 4.15
N LEU A 382 11.79 49.04 3.51
CA LEU A 382 13.13 49.06 2.91
C LEU A 382 14.22 48.92 3.97
N ARG A 383 14.14 49.69 5.07
CA ARG A 383 15.09 49.58 6.19
C ARG A 383 15.10 48.18 6.78
N ASP A 384 13.92 47.60 7.00
CA ASP A 384 13.78 46.23 7.50
C ASP A 384 14.34 45.19 6.52
N PHE A 385 14.17 45.41 5.22
CA PHE A 385 14.72 44.55 4.18
C PHE A 385 16.25 44.62 4.13
N GLU A 386 16.84 45.82 4.18
CA GLU A 386 18.29 46.03 4.23
C GLU A 386 18.93 45.40 5.47
N ASN A 387 18.27 45.51 6.61
CA ASN A 387 18.70 44.91 7.87
C ASN A 387 18.70 43.38 7.79
N ASP A 388 17.67 42.79 7.17
CA ASP A 388 17.53 41.34 7.02
C ASP A 388 18.44 40.74 5.94
N ILE A 389 18.76 41.51 4.89
CA ILE A 389 19.67 41.11 3.81
C ILE A 389 21.05 40.73 4.34
N LYS A 390 21.59 41.46 5.32
CA LYS A 390 22.93 41.23 5.88
C LYS A 390 23.08 39.82 6.52
N PRO A 391 22.24 39.40 7.48
CA PRO A 391 22.27 38.05 8.02
C PRO A 391 21.82 37.01 6.99
N PHE A 392 21.01 37.39 5.99
CA PHE A 392 20.59 36.47 4.94
C PHE A 392 21.70 36.09 3.96
N LYS A 393 22.61 37.01 3.62
CA LYS A 393 23.80 36.66 2.80
C LYS A 393 24.58 35.50 3.44
N LYS A 394 24.86 35.59 4.74
CA LYS A 394 25.53 34.53 5.50
C LYS A 394 24.74 33.22 5.45
N HIS A 395 23.42 33.30 5.70
CA HIS A 395 22.53 32.15 5.67
C HIS A 395 22.48 31.47 4.30
N TYR A 396 22.38 32.27 3.23
CA TYR A 396 22.34 31.79 1.84
C TYR A 396 23.64 31.09 1.45
N PHE A 397 24.79 31.70 1.77
CA PHE A 397 26.10 31.11 1.53
C PHE A 397 26.27 29.79 2.27
N ASN A 398 25.99 29.76 3.58
CA ASN A 398 26.11 28.55 4.39
C ASN A 398 25.26 27.42 3.82
N ASN A 399 24.00 27.70 3.46
CA ASN A 399 23.10 26.69 2.90
C ASN A 399 23.63 26.09 1.59
N ILE A 400 24.12 26.92 0.67
CA ILE A 400 24.69 26.43 -0.60
C ILE A 400 25.98 25.65 -0.34
N HIS A 401 26.88 26.21 0.46
CA HIS A 401 28.17 25.59 0.76
C HIS A 401 28.00 24.24 1.47
N GLN A 402 27.11 24.16 2.46
CA GLN A 402 26.77 22.92 3.17
C GLN A 402 26.20 21.89 2.20
N GLN A 403 25.29 22.29 1.31
CA GLN A 403 24.73 21.38 0.31
C GLN A 403 25.79 20.86 -0.66
N GLU A 404 26.68 21.73 -1.15
CA GLU A 404 27.78 21.33 -2.04
C GLU A 404 28.73 20.35 -1.35
N LYS A 405 29.09 20.60 -0.08
CA LYS A 405 29.97 19.72 0.72
C LYS A 405 29.30 18.39 1.03
N TYR A 406 28.04 18.41 1.43
CA TYR A 406 27.22 17.23 1.66
C TYR A 406 27.16 16.33 0.42
N GLN A 407 26.87 16.91 -0.75
CA GLN A 407 26.86 16.18 -2.01
C GLN A 407 28.24 15.63 -2.36
N TYR A 408 29.30 16.39 -2.13
CA TYR A 408 30.66 15.92 -2.35
C TYR A 408 30.98 14.69 -1.49
N ILE A 409 30.65 14.72 -0.19
CA ILE A 409 30.93 13.62 0.73
C ILE A 409 30.14 12.37 0.36
N ILE A 410 28.82 12.48 0.12
CA ILE A 410 28.01 11.32 -0.29
C ILE A 410 28.53 10.68 -1.58
N ASN A 411 28.95 11.48 -2.55
CA ASN A 411 29.42 10.95 -3.84
C ASN A 411 30.85 10.41 -3.80
N ASN A 412 31.63 10.65 -2.73
CA ASN A 412 33.03 10.23 -2.60
C ASN A 412 33.28 9.48 -1.28
N LEU A 413 32.26 8.81 -0.75
CA LEU A 413 32.35 8.06 0.50
C LEU A 413 33.26 6.85 0.35
N LYS A 414 34.13 6.61 1.34
CA LYS A 414 35.00 5.42 1.38
C LYS A 414 34.35 4.26 2.13
N GLU A 415 34.91 3.06 1.99
CA GLU A 415 34.40 1.83 2.63
C GLU A 415 34.35 1.93 4.17
N ASN A 416 35.27 2.67 4.78
CA ASN A 416 35.36 2.87 6.22
C ASN A 416 34.67 4.15 6.73
N GLU A 417 33.91 4.83 5.87
CA GLU A 417 33.22 6.09 6.19
C GLU A 417 31.69 5.90 6.11
N ALA A 418 30.96 6.56 7.01
CA ALA A 418 29.50 6.64 6.95
C ALA A 418 29.02 8.09 7.07
N VAL A 419 27.92 8.41 6.39
CA VAL A 419 27.16 9.64 6.64
C VAL A 419 25.91 9.32 7.44
N VAL A 420 25.72 9.98 8.56
CA VAL A 420 24.50 9.87 9.36
C VAL A 420 23.75 11.19 9.27
N ILE A 421 22.51 11.13 8.78
CA ILE A 421 21.61 12.29 8.69
C ILE A 421 20.41 12.04 9.56
N CYS A 422 20.14 12.95 10.49
CA CYS A 422 19.02 12.83 11.40
C CYS A 422 18.03 13.97 11.26
N ASP A 423 16.75 13.61 11.26
CA ASP A 423 15.62 14.53 11.39
C ASP A 423 15.38 14.92 12.85
N PHE A 424 14.40 15.79 13.06
CA PHE A 424 13.90 16.11 14.39
C PHE A 424 13.27 14.87 15.04
N SER A 425 13.55 14.67 16.33
CA SER A 425 12.74 13.76 17.13
C SER A 425 11.35 14.36 17.36
N GLU A 426 10.29 13.62 17.04
CA GLU A 426 8.90 14.09 17.16
C GLU A 426 8.11 13.20 18.12
N ASN A 427 7.19 13.83 18.86
CA ASN A 427 6.21 13.11 19.66
C ASN A 427 5.10 12.59 18.74
N TYR A 428 5.02 11.27 18.59
CA TYR A 428 3.97 10.57 17.90
C TYR A 428 2.86 10.19 18.89
N GLU A 429 1.66 10.69 18.62
CA GLU A 429 0.47 10.33 19.36
C GLU A 429 -0.02 8.94 18.95
N THR A 430 -0.04 8.00 19.90
CA THR A 430 -0.46 6.63 19.62
C THR A 430 -1.98 6.56 19.52
N LYS A 431 -2.49 6.28 18.32
CA LYS A 431 -3.92 6.13 18.05
C LYS A 431 -4.30 4.66 17.92
N LEU A 432 -5.42 4.27 18.52
CA LEU A 432 -5.97 2.94 18.31
C LEU A 432 -6.66 2.86 16.94
N SER A 433 -6.81 1.65 16.40
CA SER A 433 -7.53 1.43 15.14
C SER A 433 -9.02 1.80 15.27
N GLU A 434 -9.59 1.65 16.47
CA GLU A 434 -10.94 2.05 16.83
C GLU A 434 -10.87 2.76 18.20
N GLU A 435 -11.37 3.99 18.27
CA GLU A 435 -11.38 4.82 19.49
C GLU A 435 -12.81 5.23 19.81
N ILE A 436 -13.23 5.08 21.08
CA ILE A 436 -14.46 5.71 21.56
C ILE A 436 -14.29 7.24 21.58
N GLN A 437 -15.39 8.00 21.42
CA GLN A 437 -15.33 9.47 21.34
C GLN A 437 -14.59 10.11 22.53
N SER A 438 -14.79 9.59 23.75
CA SER A 438 -14.12 10.10 24.95
C SER A 438 -12.59 9.89 24.92
N MET A 439 -12.09 8.83 24.29
CA MET A 439 -10.66 8.62 24.08
C MET A 439 -10.15 9.45 22.88
N HIS A 440 -10.98 9.60 21.85
CA HIS A 440 -10.62 10.35 20.65
C HIS A 440 -10.40 11.84 20.93
N PHE A 441 -11.30 12.45 21.72
CA PHE A 441 -11.27 13.86 22.11
C PHE A 441 -10.67 14.10 23.51
N GLY A 442 -10.45 13.04 24.29
CA GLY A 442 -9.82 13.14 25.61
C GLY A 442 -8.30 13.30 25.54
N ALA A 443 -7.70 13.77 26.64
CA ALA A 443 -6.25 13.93 26.79
C ALA A 443 -5.51 12.62 27.14
N SER A 444 -6.15 11.46 26.92
CA SER A 444 -5.67 10.15 27.39
C SER A 444 -4.74 9.43 26.42
N LYS A 445 -4.37 10.07 25.31
CA LYS A 445 -3.51 9.46 24.29
C LYS A 445 -2.06 9.48 24.75
N SER A 446 -1.46 8.30 24.86
CA SER A 446 -0.02 8.19 25.08
C SER A 446 0.75 8.77 23.90
N GLN A 447 1.89 9.36 24.20
CA GLN A 447 2.83 9.86 23.21
C GLN A 447 4.14 9.10 23.37
N ILE A 448 4.74 8.75 22.22
CA ILE A 448 6.08 8.18 22.13
C ILE A 448 6.92 9.11 21.28
N THR A 449 8.22 9.20 21.54
CA THR A 449 9.14 9.91 20.68
C THR A 449 9.70 8.99 19.60
N LEU A 450 9.63 9.47 18.36
CA LEU A 450 10.28 8.86 17.20
C LEU A 450 11.46 9.72 16.78
N HIS A 451 12.61 9.11 16.54
CA HIS A 451 13.77 9.78 15.95
C HIS A 451 14.22 9.03 14.70
N THR A 452 14.05 9.69 13.55
CA THR A 452 14.27 9.11 12.22
C THR A 452 15.54 9.66 11.60
N GLY A 453 16.16 8.84 10.75
CA GLY A 453 17.32 9.26 10.00
C GLY A 453 17.71 8.30 8.90
N MET A 454 18.78 8.65 8.19
CA MET A 454 19.40 7.89 7.12
C MET A 454 20.87 7.68 7.44
N VAL A 455 21.35 6.47 7.13
CA VAL A 455 22.77 6.14 7.08
C VAL A 455 23.13 5.91 5.62
N TYR A 456 24.15 6.61 5.13
CA TYR A 456 24.76 6.37 3.83
C TYR A 456 26.13 5.75 4.02
N LEU A 457 26.34 4.66 3.31
CA LEU A 457 27.61 3.95 3.12
C LEU A 457 27.92 3.99 1.61
N GLN A 458 29.12 3.56 1.22
CA GLN A 458 29.57 3.66 -0.18
C GLN A 458 28.61 2.98 -1.18
N GLU A 459 28.09 1.81 -0.85
CA GLU A 459 27.19 1.03 -1.72
C GLU A 459 25.77 0.84 -1.17
N LEU A 460 25.55 1.24 0.10
CA LEU A 460 24.31 0.99 0.81
C LEU A 460 23.75 2.29 1.40
N SER A 461 22.43 2.42 1.38
CA SER A 461 21.73 3.43 2.18
C SER A 461 20.64 2.75 3.00
N GLN A 462 20.56 3.10 4.27
CA GLN A 462 19.62 2.49 5.22
C GLN A 462 18.89 3.57 6.01
N SER A 463 17.56 3.50 6.02
CA SER A 463 16.74 4.32 6.91
C SER A 463 16.63 3.66 8.29
N PHE A 464 16.55 4.47 9.33
CA PHE A 464 16.26 4.00 10.69
C PHE A 464 15.19 4.85 11.35
N CYS A 465 14.54 4.25 12.34
CA CYS A 465 13.62 4.93 13.26
C CYS A 465 13.81 4.31 14.64
N THR A 466 14.19 5.14 15.60
CA THR A 466 14.31 4.73 17.01
C THR A 466 13.13 5.26 17.79
N VAL A 467 12.67 4.48 18.77
CA VAL A 467 11.43 4.73 19.49
C VAL A 467 11.71 4.79 20.98
N SER A 468 11.14 5.78 21.67
CA SER A 468 11.27 5.94 23.12
C SER A 468 9.94 6.35 23.74
N GLN A 469 9.65 5.88 24.95
CA GLN A 469 8.53 6.40 25.76
C GLN A 469 8.88 7.76 26.40
N ASN A 470 10.14 8.16 26.37
CA ASN A 470 10.60 9.42 26.90
C ASN A 470 10.39 10.55 25.88
N ASN A 471 9.58 11.55 26.24
CA ASN A 471 9.23 12.69 25.39
C ASN A 471 10.21 13.87 25.49
N MET A 472 11.41 13.65 26.06
CA MET A 472 12.47 14.63 26.07
C MET A 472 13.14 14.76 24.69
N HIS A 473 13.34 15.99 24.25
CA HIS A 473 14.07 16.32 23.02
C HIS A 473 15.41 17.03 23.30
N GLN A 474 15.95 16.82 24.51
CA GLN A 474 17.22 17.39 24.92
C GLN A 474 18.39 16.54 24.39
N PRO A 475 19.61 17.10 24.31
CA PRO A 475 20.77 16.39 23.76
C PRO A 475 21.02 14.98 24.32
N PRO A 476 20.84 14.69 25.64
CA PRO A 476 20.99 13.33 26.16
C PRO A 476 19.97 12.32 25.59
N ALA A 477 18.74 12.76 25.32
CA ALA A 477 17.71 11.91 24.73
C ALA A 477 18.04 11.59 23.27
N ILE A 478 18.50 12.58 22.50
CA ILE A 478 18.99 12.38 21.13
C ILE A 478 20.17 11.40 21.12
N TRP A 479 21.11 11.54 22.04
CA TRP A 479 22.22 10.59 22.17
C TRP A 479 21.73 9.16 22.44
N ALA A 480 20.76 8.98 23.35
CA ALA A 480 20.19 7.66 23.64
C ALA A 480 19.55 7.02 22.38
N HIS A 481 18.96 7.83 21.50
CA HIS A 481 18.46 7.37 20.20
C HIS A 481 19.59 7.03 19.22
N LEU A 482 20.70 7.77 19.21
CA LEU A 482 21.82 7.56 18.28
C LEU A 482 22.74 6.42 18.69
N LEU A 483 22.94 6.18 19.98
CA LEU A 483 23.83 5.14 20.50
C LEU A 483 23.64 3.76 19.85
N PRO A 484 22.42 3.17 19.76
CA PRO A 484 22.23 1.87 19.10
C PRO A 484 22.56 1.93 17.61
N ILE A 485 22.32 3.06 16.94
CA ILE A 485 22.62 3.25 15.52
C ILE A 485 24.13 3.32 15.29
N LEU A 486 24.85 4.08 16.11
CA LEU A 486 26.30 4.20 16.00
C LEU A 486 27.02 2.87 16.30
N LYS A 487 26.52 2.10 17.28
CA LYS A 487 27.02 0.74 17.54
C LYS A 487 26.79 -0.18 16.35
N MET A 488 25.57 -0.20 15.81
CA MET A 488 25.25 -0.95 14.60
C MET A 488 26.16 -0.56 13.43
N ILE A 489 26.41 0.75 13.23
CA ILE A 489 27.31 1.24 12.18
C ILE A 489 28.75 0.72 12.37
N LYS A 490 29.27 0.77 13.60
CA LYS A 490 30.62 0.28 13.92
C LYS A 490 30.72 -1.24 13.74
N ASP A 491 29.79 -1.97 14.35
CA ASP A 491 29.90 -3.42 14.52
C ASP A 491 29.55 -4.17 13.21
N ASP A 492 28.52 -3.72 12.49
CA ASP A 492 28.04 -4.41 11.29
C ASP A 492 28.79 -4.00 10.02
N PHE A 493 29.34 -2.78 9.97
CA PHE A 493 29.93 -2.19 8.75
C PHE A 493 31.41 -1.80 8.88
N GLN A 494 32.05 -2.02 10.04
CA GLN A 494 33.47 -1.73 10.28
C GLN A 494 33.88 -0.28 9.95
N VAL A 495 32.94 0.65 10.10
CA VAL A 495 33.15 2.08 9.86
C VAL A 495 34.07 2.65 10.95
N MET A 496 35.00 3.51 10.57
CA MET A 496 35.88 4.24 11.50
C MET A 496 35.55 5.74 11.58
N THR A 497 35.04 6.33 10.50
CA THR A 497 34.76 7.77 10.44
C THR A 497 33.29 8.02 10.12
N ILE A 498 32.65 8.90 10.90
CA ILE A 498 31.26 9.28 10.74
C ILE A 498 31.15 10.78 10.42
N HIS A 499 30.56 11.07 9.27
CA HIS A 499 30.13 12.41 8.86
C HIS A 499 28.70 12.65 9.36
N PHE A 500 28.52 13.57 10.31
CA PHE A 500 27.22 13.76 10.96
C PHE A 500 26.49 15.02 10.46
N TYR A 501 25.27 14.85 10.00
CA TYR A 501 24.38 15.94 9.57
C TYR A 501 23.05 15.89 10.33
N THR A 502 22.48 17.06 10.59
CA THR A 502 21.14 17.16 11.14
C THR A 502 20.40 18.34 10.54
N GLU A 503 19.13 18.11 10.21
CA GLU A 503 18.20 19.17 9.83
C GLU A 503 17.59 19.89 11.04
N GLY A 504 18.00 19.52 12.26
CA GLY A 504 17.47 19.99 13.54
C GLY A 504 17.52 21.52 13.76
N PRO A 505 16.72 22.03 14.71
CA PRO A 505 16.64 23.45 14.98
C PRO A 505 17.91 23.89 15.69
N THR A 506 18.35 25.12 15.41
CA THR A 506 19.54 25.71 16.07
C THR A 506 19.49 25.70 17.60
N SER A 507 18.30 25.60 18.20
CA SER A 507 18.11 25.48 19.65
C SER A 507 18.49 24.13 20.23
N GLN A 508 18.53 23.06 19.44
CA GLN A 508 18.91 21.71 19.90
C GLN A 508 20.32 21.33 19.40
N THR A 509 20.75 21.82 18.23
CA THR A 509 21.91 21.27 17.53
C THR A 509 23.28 21.62 18.10
N LYS A 510 23.50 22.80 18.68
CA LYS A 510 24.84 23.22 19.15
C LYS A 510 25.42 22.30 20.24
N THR A 511 24.63 21.98 21.24
CA THR A 511 25.06 21.09 22.33
C THR A 511 25.08 19.63 21.89
N ILE A 512 24.25 19.26 20.92
CA ILE A 512 24.22 17.92 20.34
C ILE A 512 25.54 17.59 19.65
N PHE A 513 26.06 18.46 18.77
CA PHE A 513 27.32 18.18 18.07
C PHE A 513 28.50 17.97 19.00
N TYR A 514 28.62 18.79 20.06
CA TYR A 514 29.65 18.61 21.08
C TYR A 514 29.54 17.25 21.78
N LEU A 515 28.33 16.83 22.16
CA LEU A 515 28.12 15.53 22.78
C LEU A 515 28.36 14.38 21.81
N ILE A 516 27.92 14.54 20.55
CA ILE A 516 28.13 13.54 19.51
C ILE A 516 29.62 13.30 19.31
N ASP A 517 30.42 14.36 19.14
CA ASP A 517 31.87 14.23 18.99
C ASP A 517 32.50 13.51 20.20
N LEU A 518 32.19 13.99 21.41
CA LEU A 518 32.70 13.40 22.65
C LEU A 518 32.34 11.91 22.82
N PHE A 519 31.12 11.51 22.44
CA PHE A 519 30.68 10.13 22.60
C PHE A 519 31.06 9.22 21.43
N ILE A 520 31.19 9.75 20.21
CA ILE A 520 31.72 9.00 19.06
C ILE A 520 33.18 8.63 19.33
N GLN A 521 33.97 9.53 19.90
CA GLN A 521 35.34 9.22 20.35
C GLN A 521 35.39 8.09 21.38
N LYS A 522 34.42 8.03 22.30
CA LYS A 522 34.29 6.90 23.27
C LYS A 522 33.91 5.58 22.61
N LEU A 523 33.34 5.61 21.41
CA LEU A 523 33.10 4.43 20.60
C LEU A 523 34.30 4.12 19.68
N GLU A 524 35.45 4.78 19.85
CA GLU A 524 36.66 4.62 19.02
C GLU A 524 36.39 4.91 17.54
N LEU A 525 35.55 5.91 17.29
CA LEU A 525 35.20 6.41 15.97
C LEU A 525 35.68 7.87 15.85
N GLU A 526 35.97 8.31 14.64
CA GLU A 526 36.25 9.70 14.33
C GLU A 526 34.98 10.41 13.85
N CYS A 527 34.69 11.60 14.38
CA CYS A 527 33.56 12.42 13.95
C CYS A 527 34.02 13.60 13.09
N VAL A 528 33.37 13.78 11.94
CA VAL A 528 33.49 14.99 11.12
C VAL A 528 32.12 15.65 11.07
N THR A 529 32.01 16.86 11.60
CA THR A 529 30.75 17.64 11.71
C THR A 529 30.70 18.83 10.77
#